data_AF-A0A349BU00-F1
#
_entry.id   AF-A0A349BU00-F1
#
_cell.length_a   1.000
_cell.length_b   1.000
_cell.length_c   1.000
_cell.angle_alpha   90.00
_cell.angle_beta   90.00
_cell.angle_gamma   90.00
#
_symmetry.space_group_name_H-M   'P 1'
#
loop_
_entity.id
_entity.type
_entity.pdbx_description
1 polymer ?
#
loop_
_entity_poly.entity_id
_entity_poly.type
_entity_poly.pdbx_seq_one_letter_code
_entity_poly.pdbx_strand_id
1 'polypeptide(L)' 'MKQRKILLNESEIPDKWYNITADMPNKPLPPLHPGTLQPIGPEALAPLFPMELIKQEVTTD' A
#
# COMPACT_ATOMS: atom_id res chain seq x y z
N MET A 1 13.56 0.50 39.26
CA MET A 1 12.20 0.39 38.67
C MET A 1 12.34 -0.18 37.26
N LYS A 2 11.49 -1.13 36.84
CA LYS A 2 11.53 -1.71 35.50
C LYS A 2 11.16 -0.62 34.46
N GLN A 3 11.99 -0.45 33.44
CA GLN A 3 11.70 0.48 32.33
C GLN A 3 10.48 -0.03 31.54
N ARG A 4 9.50 0.86 31.30
CA ARG A 4 8.21 0.53 30.64
C ARG A 4 8.00 1.26 29.31
N LYS A 5 8.94 2.13 28.93
CA LYS A 5 8.89 2.94 27.71
C LYS A 5 10.19 2.76 26.93
N ILE A 6 10.05 2.58 25.63
CA ILE A 6 11.14 2.56 24.65
C ILE A 6 10.90 3.79 23.78
N LEU A 7 11.86 4.71 23.78
CA LEU A 7 11.85 5.89 22.92
C LEU A 7 12.87 5.67 21.83
N LEU A 8 12.49 5.99 20.60
CA LEU A 8 13.38 5.98 19.44
C LEU A 8 13.87 7.41 19.20
N ASN A 9 15.13 7.54 18.83
CA ASN A 9 15.69 8.80 18.36
C ASN A 9 15.25 9.05 16.91
N GLU A 10 15.32 10.31 16.45
CA GLU A 10 14.93 10.64 15.07
C GLU A 10 15.78 9.92 14.01
N SER A 11 17.04 9.60 14.34
CA SER A 11 17.93 8.79 13.48
C SER A 11 17.47 7.34 13.30
N GLU A 12 16.53 6.88 14.12
CA GLU A 12 15.96 5.53 14.08
C GLU A 12 14.61 5.50 13.33
N ILE A 13 14.15 6.65 12.79
CA ILE A 13 12.96 6.70 11.94
C ILE A 13 13.20 5.88 10.67
N PRO A 14 12.33 4.92 10.34
CA PRO A 14 12.43 4.19 9.08
C PRO A 14 12.35 5.11 7.87
N ASP A 15 13.15 4.82 6.84
CA ASP A 15 13.23 5.59 5.61
C ASP A 15 12.33 5.04 4.48
N LYS A 16 11.67 3.91 4.72
CA LYS A 16 10.87 3.17 3.74
C LYS A 16 9.59 2.63 4.34
N TRP A 17 8.56 2.57 3.51
CA TRP A 17 7.35 1.80 3.79
C TRP A 17 7.55 0.34 3.42
N TYR A 18 6.89 -0.55 4.17
CA TYR A 18 6.88 -1.98 3.88
C TYR A 18 5.52 -2.38 3.30
N ASN A 19 5.55 -2.98 2.11
CA ASN A 19 4.35 -3.48 1.45
C ASN A 19 4.12 -4.96 1.77
N ILE A 20 3.18 -5.24 2.67
CA ILE A 20 2.85 -6.60 3.11
C ILE A 20 2.32 -7.49 1.97
N THR A 21 1.76 -6.93 0.89
CA THR A 21 1.22 -7.73 -0.22
C THR A 21 2.29 -8.54 -0.95
N ALA A 22 3.56 -8.14 -0.85
CA ALA A 22 4.69 -8.87 -1.42
C ALA A 22 4.86 -10.26 -0.78
N ASP A 23 4.61 -10.36 0.52
CA ASP A 23 4.83 -11.59 1.30
C ASP A 23 3.53 -12.39 1.54
N MET A 24 2.39 -11.95 0.98
CA MET A 24 1.13 -12.67 1.15
C MET A 24 1.11 -13.97 0.31
N PRO A 25 0.80 -15.14 0.92
CA PRO A 25 0.68 -16.39 0.19
C PRO A 25 -0.51 -16.38 -0.78
N ASN A 26 -1.59 -15.69 -0.41
CA ASN A 26 -2.75 -15.43 -1.27
C ASN A 26 -2.86 -13.92 -1.47
N LYS A 27 -2.59 -13.43 -2.67
CA LYS A 27 -2.66 -12.00 -2.99
C LYS A 27 -4.13 -11.53 -3.08
N PRO A 28 -4.43 -10.28 -2.69
CA PRO A 28 -5.75 -9.70 -2.90
C PRO A 28 -6.15 -9.76 -4.37
N LEU A 29 -7.44 -10.00 -4.65
CA LEU A 29 -7.96 -9.87 -6.00
C LEU A 29 -7.95 -8.40 -6.44
N PRO A 30 -7.77 -8.11 -7.73
CA PRO A 30 -7.88 -6.75 -8.24
C PRO A 30 -9.26 -6.15 -7.92
N PRO A 31 -9.33 -4.83 -7.66
CA PRO A 31 -10.61 -4.15 -7.53
C PRO A 31 -11.43 -4.29 -8.82
N LEU A 32 -12.76 -4.36 -8.67
CA LEU A 32 -13.68 -4.51 -9.78
C LEU A 32 -14.39 -3.19 -10.08
N HIS A 33 -14.65 -2.95 -11.37
CA HIS A 33 -15.43 -1.80 -11.79
C HIS A 33 -16.90 -2.01 -11.39
N PRO A 34 -17.55 -1.05 -10.71
CA PRO A 34 -18.89 -1.27 -10.14
C PRO A 34 -19.97 -1.53 -11.21
N GLY A 35 -19.78 -1.02 -12.44
CA GLY A 35 -20.73 -1.21 -13.54
C GLY A 35 -20.52 -2.49 -14.36
N THR A 36 -19.28 -2.96 -14.53
CA THR A 36 -18.97 -4.10 -15.43
C THR A 36 -18.58 -5.36 -14.66
N LEU A 37 -18.27 -5.22 -13.37
CA LEU A 37 -17.75 -6.27 -12.50
C LEU A 37 -16.47 -6.93 -13.05
N GLN A 38 -15.74 -6.23 -13.91
CA GLN A 38 -14.44 -6.64 -14.43
C GLN A 38 -13.31 -5.93 -13.66
N PRO A 39 -12.12 -6.53 -13.57
CA PRO A 39 -10.94 -5.89 -12.99
C PRO A 39 -10.68 -4.50 -13.61
N ILE A 40 -10.37 -3.53 -12.76
CA ILE A 40 -9.99 -2.17 -13.23
C ILE A 40 -8.49 -2.05 -13.47
N GLY A 41 -8.13 -1.24 -14.46
CA GLY A 41 -6.78 -0.72 -14.65
C GLY A 41 -6.55 0.61 -13.91
N PRO A 42 -5.30 1.10 -13.86
CA PRO A 42 -4.92 2.39 -13.26
C PRO A 42 -5.74 3.59 -13.78
N GLU A 43 -6.17 3.53 -15.04
CA GLU A 43 -6.91 4.60 -15.70
C GLU A 43 -8.29 4.83 -15.07
N ALA A 44 -8.90 3.79 -14.50
CA ALA A 44 -10.16 3.91 -13.78
C ALA A 44 -10.00 4.62 -12.43
N LEU A 45 -8.79 4.66 -11.88
CA LEU A 45 -8.44 5.31 -10.62
C LEU A 45 -8.00 6.76 -10.80
N ALA A 46 -7.51 7.13 -11.98
CA ALA A 46 -6.99 8.46 -12.29
C ALA A 46 -7.94 9.63 -12.00
N PRO A 47 -9.28 9.50 -12.14
CA PRO A 47 -10.21 10.56 -11.75
C PRO A 47 -10.35 10.74 -10.23
N LEU A 48 -9.95 9.74 -9.44
CA LEU A 48 -10.17 9.69 -7.99
C LEU A 48 -8.90 9.97 -7.19
N PHE A 49 -7.75 9.55 -7.71
CA PHE A 49 -6.48 9.58 -6.99
C PHE A 49 -5.35 10.23 -7.80
N PRO A 50 -4.43 10.94 -7.13
CA PRO A 50 -3.16 11.34 -7.73
C PRO A 50 -2.37 10.15 -8.31
N MET A 51 -1.68 10.39 -9.43
CA MET A 51 -0.93 9.35 -10.15
C MET A 51 0.10 8.61 -9.27
N GLU A 52 0.79 9.29 -8.35
CA GLU A 52 1.78 8.63 -7.48
C GLU A 52 1.14 7.67 -6.47
N LEU A 53 -0.08 7.95 -6.00
CA LEU A 53 -0.82 7.00 -5.15
C LEU A 53 -1.28 5.79 -5.95
N ILE A 54 -1.72 5.99 -7.19
CA ILE A 54 -2.11 4.90 -8.09
C ILE A 54 -0.92 3.99 -8.37
N LYS A 55 0.26 4.57 -8.64
CA LYS A 55 1.49 3.80 -8.84
C LYS A 55 1.81 2.94 -7.62
N GLN A 56 1.75 3.52 -6.41
CA GLN A 56 2.00 2.77 -5.16
C GLN A 56 1.05 1.57 -5.00
N GLU A 57 -0.23 1.75 -5.31
CA GLU A 57 -1.25 0.69 -5.19
C GLU A 57 -0.99 -0.49 -6.16
N VAL A 58 -0.49 -0.21 -7.36
CA VAL A 58 -0.22 -1.25 -8.37
C VAL A 58 1.21 -1.78 -8.35
N THR A 59 2.07 -1.25 -7.47
CA THR A 59 3.46 -1.72 -7.32
C THR A 59 3.48 -3.14 -6.78
N THR A 60 4.17 -4.03 -7.50
CA THR A 60 4.33 -5.44 -7.12
C THR A 60 5.69 -5.79 -6.51
N ASP A 61 6.65 -4.85 -6.51
CA ASP A 61 8.05 -5.03 -6.09
C ASP A 61 8.51 -3.94 -5.10
#